data_AF-A0A3Q2YN14-F1
#
_entry.id   AF-A0A3Q2YN14-F1
#
_cell.length_a   1.000
_cell.length_b   1.000
_cell.length_c   1.000
_cell.angle_alpha   90.00
_cell.angle_beta   90.00
_cell.angle_gamma   90.00
#
_symmetry.space_group_name_H-M   'P 1'
#
loop_
_entity.id
_entity.type
_entity.pdbx_description
1 polymer ?
#
loop_
_entity_poly.entity_id
_entity_poly.type
_entity_poly.pdbx_seq_one_letter_code
_entity_poly.pdbx_strand_id
1 'polypeptide(L)'
;MTFLNVLSFGDQGVYDIVNNLGSMVARFIFLPIEESFYIFFAKVLERGRDVKSQKQEDVGVAADVLQCLLKLVLVIGLIIAVFGYAYSELALDIYGGSLLSSGAGPSLLRYYSCYVLLLAVNGVTECFVFAAMSQEEVDKYNLVMLALSASFLFLSYMLTWWAGGVGFILANCLNMALRITHSVLYIRRYFLSSQWKPLRGLLPSLPVLMEFVLKGDLLSQIAFCCDGGWLLRFVHVGVGAACLFFVLGTVVLTETQLVVFVRTQLLPQYRKKRL
;
A
#
# COMPACT_ATOMS: atom_id res chain seq x y z
N MET A 1 23.84 -2.72 -1.41
CA MET A 1 23.82 -3.23 -2.81
C MET A 1 25.19 -3.11 -3.47
N THR A 2 25.80 -1.91 -3.52
CA THR A 2 27.10 -1.65 -4.16
C THR A 2 28.31 -2.34 -3.52
N PHE A 3 28.39 -2.43 -2.19
CA PHE A 3 29.56 -3.01 -1.50
C PHE A 3 29.66 -4.54 -1.58
N LEU A 4 28.57 -5.24 -1.93
CA LEU A 4 28.49 -6.71 -1.87
C LEU A 4 28.48 -7.37 -3.26
N ASN A 5 28.55 -6.60 -4.36
CA ASN A 5 28.53 -7.09 -5.75
C ASN A 5 27.47 -8.17 -6.04
N VAL A 6 26.31 -8.11 -5.36
CA VAL A 6 25.24 -9.12 -5.49
C VAL A 6 24.43 -8.92 -6.79
N LEU A 7 24.49 -7.71 -7.36
CA LEU A 7 23.81 -7.33 -8.60
C LEU A 7 24.78 -6.60 -9.52
N SER A 8 24.61 -6.76 -10.84
CA SER A 8 25.36 -5.97 -11.82
C SER A 8 25.02 -4.48 -11.71
N PHE A 9 25.91 -3.58 -12.12
CA PHE A 9 25.62 -2.14 -12.11
C PHE A 9 24.41 -1.76 -12.97
N GLY A 10 24.19 -2.47 -14.09
CA GLY A 10 23.02 -2.29 -14.93
C GLY A 10 21.73 -2.65 -14.20
N ASP A 11 21.70 -3.80 -13.52
CA ASP A 11 20.51 -4.24 -12.77
C ASP A 11 20.22 -3.35 -11.57
N GLN A 12 21.27 -2.81 -10.91
CA GLN A 12 21.11 -1.82 -9.84
C GLN A 12 20.47 -0.53 -10.37
N GLY A 13 20.90 -0.05 -11.55
CA GLY A 13 20.31 1.12 -12.19
C GLY A 13 18.83 0.92 -12.55
N VAL A 14 18.49 -0.23 -13.16
CA VAL A 14 17.09 -0.57 -13.47
C VAL A 14 16.26 -0.70 -12.19
N TYR A 15 16.79 -1.35 -11.16
CA TYR A 15 16.14 -1.46 -9.86
C TYR A 15 15.86 -0.09 -9.25
N ASP A 16 16.84 0.81 -9.22
CA ASP A 16 16.70 2.13 -8.62
C ASP A 16 15.66 2.98 -9.35
N ILE A 17 15.59 2.89 -10.68
CA ILE A 17 14.56 3.57 -11.48
C ILE A 17 13.18 3.03 -11.12
N VAL A 18 12.98 1.71 -11.13
CA VAL A 18 11.70 1.08 -10.81
C VAL A 18 11.27 1.37 -9.38
N ASN A 19 12.19 1.30 -8.43
CA ASN A 19 11.93 1.60 -7.02
C ASN A 19 11.51 3.06 -6.83
N ASN A 20 12.19 4.02 -7.49
CA ASN A 20 11.79 5.42 -7.43
C ASN A 20 10.41 5.66 -8.07
N LEU A 21 10.16 5.08 -9.25
CA LEU A 21 8.86 5.16 -9.94
C LEU A 21 7.72 4.59 -9.07
N GLY A 22 7.90 3.38 -8.55
CA GLY A 22 6.90 2.74 -7.71
C GLY A 22 6.68 3.47 -6.38
N SER A 23 7.73 4.03 -5.78
CA SER A 23 7.63 4.77 -4.52
C SER A 23 6.85 6.08 -4.63
N MET A 24 6.63 6.60 -5.86
CA MET A 24 5.88 7.84 -6.06
C MET A 24 4.46 7.75 -5.52
N VAL A 25 3.79 6.61 -5.68
CA VAL A 25 2.44 6.41 -5.13
C VAL A 25 2.48 6.54 -3.61
N ALA A 26 3.43 5.87 -2.95
CA ALA A 26 3.57 5.96 -1.50
C ALA A 26 3.84 7.40 -1.05
N ARG A 27 4.73 8.12 -1.76
CA ARG A 27 5.11 9.50 -1.42
C ARG A 27 4.01 10.54 -1.66
N PHE A 28 3.24 10.41 -2.74
CA PHE A 28 2.27 11.42 -3.13
C PHE A 28 0.83 11.12 -2.68
N ILE A 29 0.50 9.85 -2.44
CA ILE A 29 -0.84 9.44 -2.04
C ILE A 29 -0.85 9.04 -0.56
N PHE A 30 -0.06 8.05 -0.17
CA PHE A 30 -0.16 7.46 1.18
C PHE A 30 0.48 8.33 2.27
N LEU A 31 1.65 8.90 2.01
CA LEU A 31 2.36 9.72 3.01
C LEU A 31 1.53 10.94 3.48
N PRO A 32 0.90 11.75 2.60
CA PRO A 32 0.06 12.85 3.07
C PRO A 32 -1.17 12.39 3.86
N ILE A 33 -1.73 11.23 3.49
CA ILE A 33 -2.84 10.61 4.22
C ILE A 33 -2.36 10.20 5.62
N GLU A 34 -1.23 9.50 5.70
CA GLU A 34 -0.62 9.03 6.93
C GLU A 34 -0.37 10.18 7.91
N GLU A 35 0.29 11.26 7.47
CA GLU A 35 0.58 12.43 8.30
C GLU A 35 -0.69 13.13 8.79
N SER A 36 -1.68 13.29 7.90
CA SER A 36 -2.93 13.97 8.24
C SER A 36 -3.74 13.19 9.29
N PHE A 37 -3.82 11.87 9.14
CA PHE A 37 -4.56 11.03 10.09
C PHE A 37 -3.78 10.72 11.37
N TYR A 38 -2.44 10.72 11.33
CA TYR A 38 -1.62 10.73 12.55
C TYR A 38 -2.01 11.90 13.46
N ILE A 39 -2.05 13.11 12.91
CA ILE A 39 -2.43 14.33 13.65
C ILE A 39 -3.87 14.24 14.16
N PHE A 40 -4.77 13.66 13.36
CA PHE A 40 -6.15 13.44 13.79
C PHE A 40 -6.23 12.49 15.00
N PHE A 41 -5.62 11.30 14.91
CA PHE A 41 -5.65 10.33 15.99
C PHE A 41 -4.96 10.86 17.26
N ALA A 42 -3.84 11.57 17.12
CA ALA A 42 -3.13 12.17 18.25
C ALA A 42 -3.91 13.29 18.96
N LYS A 43 -4.92 13.87 18.30
CA LYS A 43 -5.83 14.87 18.90
C LYS A 43 -7.06 14.24 19.54
N VAL A 44 -7.56 13.15 18.96
CA VAL A 44 -8.79 12.48 19.41
C VAL A 44 -8.50 11.49 20.54
N LEU A 45 -7.34 10.84 20.52
CA LEU A 45 -6.94 9.86 21.53
C LEU A 45 -5.94 10.46 22.52
N GLU A 46 -6.06 10.04 23.78
CA GLU A 46 -5.07 10.33 24.80
C GLU A 46 -3.96 9.28 24.74
N ARG A 47 -2.75 9.75 24.47
CA ARG A 47 -1.57 8.91 24.28
C ARG A 47 -1.26 8.07 25.53
N GLY A 48 -1.08 6.76 25.35
CA GLY A 48 -0.74 5.83 26.42
C GLY A 48 -1.89 5.50 27.37
N ARG A 49 -3.15 5.87 27.03
CA ARG A 49 -4.33 5.45 27.79
C ARG A 49 -5.07 4.31 27.11
N ASP A 50 -5.58 3.41 27.95
CA ASP A 50 -6.49 2.35 27.53
C ASP A 50 -7.83 2.90 27.04
N VAL A 51 -8.52 2.11 26.22
CA VAL A 51 -9.85 2.46 25.70
C VAL A 51 -10.87 2.74 26.82
N LYS A 52 -10.81 2.04 27.96
CA LYS A 52 -11.77 2.19 29.06
C LYS A 52 -11.62 3.48 29.85
N SER A 53 -10.42 4.07 29.88
CA SER A 53 -10.10 5.27 30.65
C SER A 53 -10.24 6.56 29.83
N GLN A 54 -10.78 6.44 28.63
CA GLN A 54 -11.02 7.54 27.69
C GLN A 54 -12.51 7.68 27.39
N LYS A 55 -12.88 8.83 26.82
CA LYS A 55 -14.24 9.10 26.36
C LYS A 55 -14.60 8.11 25.26
N GLN A 56 -15.63 7.30 25.49
CA GLN A 56 -16.04 6.26 24.54
C GLN A 56 -16.47 6.83 23.19
N GLU A 57 -17.00 8.06 23.16
CA GLU A 57 -17.36 8.75 21.92
C GLU A 57 -16.12 9.01 21.05
N ASP A 58 -15.05 9.57 21.62
CA ASP A 58 -13.82 9.89 20.90
C ASP A 58 -13.13 8.61 20.38
N VAL A 59 -13.10 7.55 21.20
CA VAL A 59 -12.53 6.27 20.77
C VAL A 59 -13.38 5.61 19.67
N GLY A 60 -14.70 5.75 19.74
CA GLY A 60 -15.61 5.29 18.68
C GLY A 60 -15.36 6.01 17.36
N VAL A 61 -15.22 7.34 17.39
CA VAL A 61 -14.88 8.16 16.23
C VAL A 61 -13.52 7.73 15.65
N ALA A 62 -12.50 7.54 16.50
CA ALA A 62 -11.19 7.08 16.05
C ALA A 62 -11.26 5.67 15.41
N ALA A 63 -12.04 4.75 15.98
CA ALA A 63 -12.22 3.42 15.43
C ALA A 63 -12.93 3.44 14.07
N ASP A 64 -14.00 4.22 13.93
CA ASP A 64 -14.74 4.35 12.66
C ASP A 64 -13.87 4.97 11.57
N VAL A 65 -13.11 6.02 11.90
CA VAL A 65 -12.14 6.65 10.98
C VAL A 65 -11.05 5.67 10.59
N LEU A 66 -10.46 4.94 11.55
CA LEU A 66 -9.45 3.92 11.25
C LEU A 66 -10.00 2.83 10.33
N GLN A 67 -11.22 2.35 10.56
CA GLN A 67 -11.86 1.34 9.73
C GLN A 67 -12.05 1.84 8.29
N CYS A 68 -12.58 3.06 8.12
CA CYS A 68 -12.79 3.66 6.81
C CYS A 68 -11.47 3.91 6.08
N LEU A 69 -10.45 4.36 6.82
CA LEU A 69 -9.14 4.67 6.28
C LEU A 69 -8.40 3.41 5.82
N LEU A 70 -8.40 2.34 6.62
CA LEU A 70 -7.85 1.04 6.24
C LEU A 70 -8.50 0.51 4.97
N LYS A 71 -9.83 0.62 4.88
CA LYS A 71 -10.57 0.19 3.70
C LYS A 71 -10.20 1.01 2.46
N LEU A 72 -10.09 2.33 2.61
CA LEU A 72 -9.68 3.24 1.53
C LEU A 72 -8.30 2.91 0.99
N VAL A 73 -7.29 2.82 1.85
CA VAL A 73 -5.92 2.54 1.39
C VAL A 73 -5.77 1.13 0.85
N LEU A 74 -6.54 0.16 1.37
CA LEU A 74 -6.56 -1.21 0.85
C LEU A 74 -7.15 -1.26 -0.56
N VAL A 75 -8.28 -0.60 -0.81
CA VAL A 75 -8.89 -0.53 -2.16
C VAL A 75 -7.95 0.18 -3.13
N ILE A 76 -7.38 1.33 -2.76
CA ILE A 76 -6.40 2.04 -3.60
C ILE A 76 -5.18 1.14 -3.88
N GLY A 77 -4.64 0.49 -2.85
CA GLY A 77 -3.51 -0.43 -2.97
C GLY A 77 -3.81 -1.63 -3.87
N LEU A 78 -5.02 -2.19 -3.81
CA LEU A 78 -5.46 -3.31 -4.66
C LEU A 78 -5.59 -2.89 -6.13
N ILE A 79 -6.15 -1.70 -6.39
CA ILE A 79 -6.18 -1.12 -7.74
C ILE A 79 -4.75 -1.02 -8.28
N ILE A 80 -3.83 -0.45 -7.51
CA ILE A 80 -2.44 -0.30 -7.95
C ILE A 80 -1.75 -1.66 -8.12
N ALA A 81 -2.01 -2.63 -7.25
CA ALA A 81 -1.42 -3.96 -7.37
C ALA A 81 -1.87 -4.63 -8.69
N VAL A 82 -3.16 -4.64 -9.00
CA VAL A 82 -3.69 -5.33 -10.19
C VAL A 82 -3.37 -4.57 -11.47
N PHE A 83 -3.65 -3.26 -11.54
CA PHE A 83 -3.36 -2.48 -12.74
C PHE A 83 -1.86 -2.23 -12.89
N GLY A 84 -1.12 -1.96 -11.82
CA GLY A 84 0.34 -1.81 -11.88
C GLY A 84 1.05 -3.08 -12.35
N TYR A 85 0.55 -4.26 -11.95
CA TYR A 85 1.06 -5.54 -12.44
C TYR A 85 0.76 -5.75 -13.94
N ALA A 86 -0.48 -5.49 -14.36
CA ALA A 86 -0.92 -5.71 -15.75
C ALA A 86 -0.27 -4.72 -16.74
N TYR A 87 -0.07 -3.46 -16.34
CA TYR A 87 0.44 -2.40 -17.21
C TYR A 87 1.93 -2.09 -17.02
N SER A 88 2.67 -2.94 -16.30
CA SER A 88 4.08 -2.69 -15.95
C SER A 88 4.99 -2.50 -17.17
N GLU A 89 4.84 -3.36 -18.19
CA GLU A 89 5.62 -3.29 -19.44
C GLU A 89 5.33 -1.99 -20.19
N LEU A 90 4.05 -1.65 -20.35
CA LEU A 90 3.63 -0.42 -21.04
C LEU A 90 4.12 0.83 -20.29
N ALA A 91 3.98 0.86 -18.97
CA ALA A 91 4.41 1.99 -18.14
C ALA A 91 5.93 2.23 -18.27
N LEU A 92 6.73 1.17 -18.27
CA LEU A 92 8.17 1.26 -18.44
C LEU A 92 8.58 1.60 -19.87
N ASP A 93 7.87 1.08 -20.88
CA ASP A 93 8.12 1.42 -22.28
C ASP A 93 7.85 2.90 -22.57
N ILE A 94 6.80 3.46 -21.97
CA ILE A 94 6.51 4.91 -22.06
C ILE A 94 7.57 5.74 -21.33
N TYR A 95 8.04 5.26 -20.17
CA TYR A 95 8.95 6.01 -19.32
C TYR A 95 10.41 6.00 -19.81
N GLY A 96 10.92 4.83 -20.21
CA GLY A 96 12.33 4.64 -20.57
C GLY A 96 12.56 3.74 -21.78
N GLY A 97 11.52 3.42 -22.55
CA GLY A 97 11.61 2.63 -23.78
C GLY A 97 12.03 1.18 -23.55
N SER A 98 12.52 0.56 -24.62
CA SER A 98 12.97 -0.84 -24.65
C SER A 98 14.04 -1.16 -23.59
N LEU A 99 14.87 -0.18 -23.22
CA LEU A 99 15.88 -0.35 -22.16
C LEU A 99 15.29 -0.82 -20.83
N LEU A 100 14.10 -0.33 -20.47
CA LEU A 100 13.41 -0.73 -19.23
C LEU A 100 12.34 -1.79 -19.47
N SER A 101 11.74 -1.85 -20.66
CA SER A 101 10.62 -2.75 -20.96
C SER A 101 11.04 -4.15 -21.43
N SER A 102 12.24 -4.34 -22.01
CA SER A 102 12.70 -5.66 -22.49
C SER A 102 13.57 -6.44 -21.49
N GLY A 103 13.91 -5.84 -20.34
CA GLY A 103 14.80 -6.41 -19.33
C GLY A 103 14.08 -6.87 -18.05
N ALA A 104 14.77 -6.79 -16.91
CA ALA A 104 14.20 -7.14 -15.60
C ALA A 104 13.15 -6.13 -15.09
N GLY A 105 13.03 -4.95 -15.73
CA GLY A 105 12.19 -3.85 -15.31
C GLY A 105 10.72 -4.22 -15.09
N PRO A 106 10.02 -4.87 -16.05
CA PRO A 106 8.60 -5.16 -15.88
C PRO A 106 8.31 -6.13 -14.75
N SER A 107 9.20 -7.11 -14.54
CA SER A 107 9.14 -8.02 -13.41
C SER A 107 9.32 -7.26 -12.10
N LEU A 108 10.32 -6.38 -12.00
CA LEU A 108 10.52 -5.55 -10.81
C LEU A 108 9.30 -4.69 -10.50
N LEU A 109 8.71 -4.03 -11.50
CA LEU A 109 7.56 -3.16 -11.30
C LEU A 109 6.29 -3.95 -10.96
N ARG A 110 6.14 -5.18 -11.46
CA ARG A 110 5.07 -6.12 -11.05
C ARG A 110 5.15 -6.44 -9.56
N TYR A 111 6.30 -6.89 -9.08
CA TYR A 111 6.49 -7.16 -7.65
C TYR A 111 6.37 -5.89 -6.81
N TYR A 112 6.85 -4.76 -7.32
CA TYR A 112 6.70 -3.47 -6.63
C TYR A 112 5.22 -3.06 -6.52
N SER A 113 4.41 -3.30 -7.54
CA SER A 113 2.97 -2.98 -7.51
C SER A 113 2.26 -3.74 -6.39
N CYS A 114 2.62 -5.01 -6.16
CA CYS A 114 2.15 -5.77 -5.00
C CYS A 114 2.70 -5.20 -3.68
N TYR A 115 3.96 -4.76 -3.66
CA TYR A 115 4.57 -4.13 -2.49
C TYR A 115 3.87 -2.83 -2.06
N VAL A 116 3.36 -2.04 -3.02
CA VAL A 116 2.59 -0.81 -2.76
C VAL A 116 1.35 -1.07 -1.90
N LEU A 117 0.69 -2.22 -2.05
CA LEU A 117 -0.42 -2.62 -1.19
C LEU A 117 0.01 -2.74 0.28
N LEU A 118 1.17 -3.33 0.54
CA LEU A 118 1.72 -3.45 1.89
C LEU A 118 2.11 -2.09 2.47
N LEU A 119 2.71 -1.20 1.66
CA LEU A 119 3.00 0.18 2.07
C LEU A 119 1.74 0.92 2.50
N ALA A 120 0.65 0.78 1.73
CA ALA A 120 -0.63 1.43 1.99
C ALA A 120 -1.18 1.03 3.38
N VAL A 121 -1.22 -0.27 3.64
CA VAL A 121 -1.73 -0.81 4.91
C VAL A 121 -0.79 -0.47 6.07
N ASN A 122 0.51 -0.61 5.87
CA ASN A 122 1.51 -0.33 6.89
C ASN A 122 1.41 1.11 7.40
N GLY A 123 1.42 2.10 6.50
CA GLY A 123 1.37 3.52 6.88
C GLY A 123 0.16 3.85 7.76
N VAL A 124 -1.04 3.41 7.38
CA VAL A 124 -2.27 3.66 8.17
C VAL A 124 -2.25 2.93 9.51
N THR A 125 -1.82 1.67 9.55
CA THR A 125 -1.78 0.92 10.82
C THR A 125 -0.75 1.51 11.78
N GLU A 126 0.42 1.88 11.30
CA GLU A 126 1.48 2.46 12.13
C GLU A 126 1.15 3.87 12.59
N CYS A 127 0.58 4.73 11.74
CA CYS A 127 0.25 6.09 12.16
C CYS A 127 -0.76 6.09 13.31
N PHE A 128 -1.76 5.20 13.28
CA PHE A 128 -2.67 5.01 14.41
C PHE A 128 -1.93 4.51 15.65
N VAL A 129 -1.11 3.47 15.51
CA VAL A 129 -0.37 2.88 16.63
C VAL A 129 0.55 3.90 17.29
N PHE A 130 1.29 4.70 16.51
CA PHE A 130 2.15 5.76 17.03
C PHE A 130 1.39 6.89 17.70
N ALA A 131 0.17 7.20 17.25
CA ALA A 131 -0.69 8.19 17.89
C ALA A 131 -1.24 7.68 19.24
N ALA A 132 -1.51 6.38 19.36
CA ALA A 132 -2.08 5.77 20.56
C ALA A 132 -1.03 5.36 21.62
N MET A 133 0.15 4.90 21.20
CA MET A 133 1.18 4.34 22.08
C MET A 133 1.76 5.35 23.07
N SER A 134 2.01 4.92 24.31
CA SER A 134 2.78 5.69 25.30
C SER A 134 4.25 5.86 24.86
N GLN A 135 4.99 6.76 25.52
CA GLN A 135 6.42 6.92 25.23
C GLN A 135 7.21 5.62 25.47
N GLU A 136 6.93 4.90 26.56
CA GLU A 136 7.58 3.62 26.87
C GLU A 136 7.28 2.53 25.83
N GLU A 137 6.06 2.51 25.31
CA GLU A 137 5.67 1.58 24.25
C GLU A 137 6.37 1.91 22.93
N VAL A 138 6.51 3.21 22.61
CA VAL A 138 7.29 3.66 21.44
C VAL A 138 8.76 3.30 21.59
N ASP A 139 9.36 3.45 22.76
CA ASP A 139 10.76 3.09 22.99
C ASP A 139 10.99 1.58 22.83
N LYS A 140 10.08 0.74 23.35
CA LYS A 140 10.08 -0.70 23.10
C LYS A 140 9.90 -1.03 21.63
N TYR A 141 9.00 -0.32 20.94
CA TYR A 141 8.77 -0.51 19.52
C TYR A 141 9.99 -0.12 18.68
N ASN A 142 10.72 0.93 19.04
CA ASN A 142 11.97 1.32 18.39
C ASN A 142 13.03 0.22 18.51
N LEU A 143 13.10 -0.48 19.65
CA LEU A 143 13.96 -1.65 19.82
C LEU A 143 13.54 -2.81 18.91
N VAL A 144 12.24 -3.08 18.80
CA VAL A 144 11.70 -4.07 17.85
C VAL A 144 12.02 -3.67 16.41
N MET A 145 11.90 -2.38 16.07
CA MET A 145 12.23 -1.85 14.74
C MET A 145 13.72 -2.02 14.41
N LEU A 146 14.60 -1.88 15.40
CA LEU A 146 16.03 -2.17 15.24
C LEU A 146 16.26 -3.65 14.91
N ALA A 147 15.60 -4.57 15.63
CA ALA A 147 15.68 -6.00 15.36
C ALA A 147 15.12 -6.35 13.97
N LEU A 148 13.98 -5.76 13.58
CA LEU A 148 13.41 -5.90 12.23
C LEU A 148 14.35 -5.37 11.16
N SER A 149 15.06 -4.26 11.41
CA SER A 149 16.04 -3.70 10.47
C SER A 149 17.23 -4.63 10.27
N ALA A 150 17.74 -5.24 11.35
CA ALA A 150 18.81 -6.25 11.26
C ALA A 150 18.34 -7.50 10.50
N SER A 151 17.13 -7.99 10.80
CA SER A 151 16.50 -9.10 10.07
C SER A 151 16.32 -8.79 8.59
N PHE A 152 15.86 -7.58 8.27
CA PHE A 152 15.71 -7.10 6.90
C PHE A 152 17.03 -7.05 6.15
N LEU A 153 18.13 -6.59 6.77
CA LEU A 153 19.44 -6.60 6.13
C LEU A 153 19.90 -8.01 5.77
N PHE A 154 19.75 -8.95 6.70
CA PHE A 154 20.07 -10.36 6.48
C PHE A 154 19.22 -10.98 5.37
N LEU A 155 17.90 -10.78 5.45
CA LEU A 155 16.94 -11.31 4.49
C LEU A 155 17.13 -10.71 3.10
N SER A 156 17.40 -9.41 3.03
CA SER A 156 17.74 -8.70 1.80
C SER A 156 18.96 -9.30 1.14
N TYR A 157 20.01 -9.60 1.90
CA TYR A 157 21.20 -10.26 1.36
C TYR A 157 20.86 -11.65 0.79
N MET A 158 20.18 -12.50 1.57
CA MET A 158 19.84 -13.85 1.14
C MET A 158 18.92 -13.88 -0.09
N LEU A 159 17.85 -13.08 -0.10
CA LEU A 159 16.89 -13.07 -1.20
C LEU A 159 17.47 -12.38 -2.44
N THR A 160 18.29 -11.35 -2.28
CA THR A 160 18.97 -10.71 -3.44
C THR A 160 19.96 -11.68 -4.09
N TRP A 161 20.66 -12.50 -3.30
CA TRP A 161 21.52 -13.55 -3.85
C TRP A 161 20.73 -14.60 -4.64
N TRP A 162 19.51 -14.94 -4.19
CA TRP A 162 18.68 -15.94 -4.84
C TRP A 162 17.90 -15.43 -6.07
N ALA A 163 17.33 -14.23 -6.00
CA ALA A 163 16.37 -13.70 -6.98
C ALA A 163 16.70 -12.27 -7.45
N GLY A 164 17.93 -11.80 -7.24
CA GLY A 164 18.38 -10.48 -7.68
C GLY A 164 17.52 -9.33 -7.12
N GLY A 165 17.23 -8.32 -7.95
CA GLY A 165 16.45 -7.15 -7.54
C GLY A 165 15.02 -7.50 -7.08
N VAL A 166 14.41 -8.55 -7.65
CA VAL A 166 13.09 -9.04 -7.21
C VAL A 166 13.19 -9.57 -5.78
N GLY A 167 14.26 -10.30 -5.46
CA GLY A 167 14.54 -10.76 -4.11
C GLY A 167 14.60 -9.63 -3.09
N PHE A 168 15.19 -8.49 -3.47
CA PHE A 168 15.21 -7.32 -2.60
C PHE A 168 13.82 -6.70 -2.37
N ILE A 169 12.96 -6.66 -3.40
CA ILE A 169 11.56 -6.24 -3.23
C ILE A 169 10.84 -7.21 -2.29
N LEU A 170 11.02 -8.52 -2.46
CA LEU A 170 10.42 -9.54 -1.60
C LEU A 170 10.88 -9.42 -0.14
N ALA A 171 12.15 -9.12 0.10
CA ALA A 171 12.65 -8.84 1.44
C ALA A 171 11.96 -7.61 2.07
N ASN A 172 11.71 -6.56 1.28
CA ASN A 172 10.93 -5.40 1.72
C ASN A 172 9.47 -5.78 2.01
N CYS A 173 8.85 -6.61 1.17
CA CYS A 173 7.50 -7.13 1.42
C CYS A 173 7.42 -7.88 2.76
N LEU A 174 8.38 -8.76 3.04
CA LEU A 174 8.43 -9.52 4.29
C LEU A 174 8.62 -8.59 5.49
N ASN A 175 9.50 -7.60 5.39
CA ASN A 175 9.69 -6.59 6.43
C ASN A 175 8.39 -5.79 6.69
N MET A 176 7.70 -5.34 5.64
CA MET A 176 6.42 -4.65 5.80
C MET A 176 5.32 -5.56 6.37
N ALA A 177 5.28 -6.84 5.99
CA ALA A 177 4.33 -7.80 6.54
C ALA A 177 4.53 -8.01 8.05
N LEU A 178 5.77 -8.10 8.51
CA LEU A 178 6.09 -8.18 9.95
C LEU A 178 5.66 -6.92 10.69
N ARG A 179 5.94 -5.74 10.13
CA ARG A 179 5.51 -4.45 10.68
C ARG A 179 3.99 -4.34 10.78
N ILE A 180 3.26 -4.65 9.70
CA ILE A 180 1.80 -4.71 9.69
C ILE A 180 1.29 -5.68 10.75
N THR A 181 1.88 -6.87 10.86
CA THR A 181 1.48 -7.87 11.86
C THR A 181 1.61 -7.31 13.27
N HIS A 182 2.72 -6.66 13.58
CA HIS A 182 2.92 -6.02 14.88
C HIS A 182 1.87 -4.92 15.14
N SER A 183 1.65 -4.02 14.19
CA SER A 183 0.67 -2.93 14.31
C SER A 183 -0.76 -3.46 14.48
N VAL A 184 -1.14 -4.48 13.70
CA VAL A 184 -2.45 -5.13 13.80
C VAL A 184 -2.64 -5.84 15.14
N LEU A 185 -1.60 -6.51 15.67
CA LEU A 185 -1.65 -7.11 16.99
C LEU A 185 -1.83 -6.06 18.09
N TYR A 186 -1.16 -4.90 17.98
CA TYR A 186 -1.35 -3.79 18.90
C TYR A 186 -2.78 -3.26 18.84
N ILE A 187 -3.29 -2.93 17.64
CA ILE A 187 -4.66 -2.43 17.44
C ILE A 187 -5.68 -3.44 18.00
N ARG A 188 -5.50 -4.73 17.74
CA ARG A 188 -6.38 -5.77 18.26
C ARG A 188 -6.39 -5.82 19.78
N ARG A 189 -5.22 -5.66 20.43
CA ARG A 189 -5.11 -5.61 21.90
C ARG A 189 -5.75 -4.35 22.45
N TYR A 190 -5.49 -3.20 21.83
CA TYR A 190 -6.05 -1.90 22.22
C TYR A 190 -7.59 -1.94 22.24
N PHE A 191 -8.21 -2.48 21.19
CA PHE A 191 -9.67 -2.59 21.09
C PHE A 191 -10.28 -3.87 21.69
N LEU A 192 -9.48 -4.78 22.27
CA LEU A 192 -9.95 -6.09 22.77
C LEU A 192 -11.08 -5.96 23.81
N SER A 193 -10.97 -4.94 24.66
CA SER A 193 -11.94 -4.66 25.73
C SER A 193 -13.09 -3.74 25.30
N SER A 194 -13.19 -3.42 24.02
CA SER A 194 -14.18 -2.49 23.46
C SER A 194 -15.13 -3.21 22.50
N GLN A 195 -16.21 -2.53 22.11
CA GLN A 195 -17.17 -3.07 21.14
C GLN A 195 -16.72 -2.88 19.69
N TRP A 196 -15.74 -2.01 19.43
CA TRP A 196 -15.31 -1.64 18.08
C TRP A 196 -14.30 -2.62 17.49
N LYS A 197 -14.39 -2.84 16.18
CA LYS A 197 -13.54 -3.77 15.43
C LYS A 197 -12.99 -3.11 14.16
N PRO A 198 -12.13 -2.09 14.28
CA PRO A 198 -11.68 -1.28 13.14
C PRO A 198 -10.90 -2.08 12.09
N LEU A 199 -10.27 -3.19 12.50
CA LEU A 199 -9.57 -4.12 11.61
C LEU A 199 -10.50 -4.78 10.57
N ARG A 200 -11.83 -4.69 10.71
CA ARG A 200 -12.77 -5.09 9.64
C ARG A 200 -12.53 -4.31 8.34
N GLY A 201 -11.94 -3.12 8.40
CA GLY A 201 -11.55 -2.35 7.22
C GLY A 201 -10.50 -3.05 6.35
N LEU A 202 -9.73 -4.00 6.91
CA LEU A 202 -8.77 -4.82 6.14
C LEU A 202 -9.44 -5.93 5.32
N LEU A 203 -10.74 -6.18 5.52
CA LEU A 203 -11.49 -7.12 4.70
C LEU A 203 -12.31 -6.30 3.68
N PRO A 204 -11.89 -6.26 2.39
CA PRO A 204 -12.76 -5.72 1.36
C PRO A 204 -14.01 -6.59 1.24
N SER A 205 -15.09 -6.00 0.74
CA SER A 205 -16.31 -6.75 0.46
C SER A 205 -16.04 -7.85 -0.59
N LEU A 206 -16.68 -9.01 -0.42
CA LEU A 206 -16.53 -10.17 -1.31
C LEU A 206 -16.65 -9.83 -2.81
N PRO A 207 -17.54 -8.91 -3.26
CA PRO A 207 -17.62 -8.50 -4.67
C PRO A 207 -16.36 -7.80 -5.18
N VAL A 208 -15.72 -6.96 -4.35
CA VAL A 208 -14.48 -6.27 -4.70
C VAL A 208 -13.33 -7.28 -4.84
N LEU A 209 -13.24 -8.23 -3.92
CA LEU A 209 -12.28 -9.34 -4.01
C LEU A 209 -12.52 -10.19 -5.26
N MET A 210 -13.78 -10.51 -5.56
CA MET A 210 -14.15 -11.28 -6.76
C MET A 210 -13.78 -10.54 -8.04
N GLU A 211 -13.99 -9.22 -8.15
CA GLU A 211 -13.56 -8.45 -9.32
C GLU A 211 -12.04 -8.44 -9.50
N PHE A 212 -11.28 -8.33 -8.41
CA PHE A 212 -9.82 -8.39 -8.45
C PHE A 212 -9.29 -9.78 -8.81
N VAL A 213 -9.99 -10.86 -8.43
CA VAL A 213 -9.65 -12.24 -8.82
C VAL A 213 -10.07 -12.54 -10.27
N LEU A 214 -11.28 -12.15 -10.68
CA LEU A 214 -11.82 -12.32 -12.03
C LEU A 214 -11.05 -11.51 -13.09
N LYS A 215 -10.42 -10.39 -12.71
CA LYS A 215 -9.59 -9.56 -13.60
C LYS A 215 -8.08 -9.71 -13.33
N GLY A 216 -7.70 -10.31 -12.20
CA GLY A 216 -6.33 -10.65 -11.85
C GLY A 216 -5.81 -11.89 -12.58
N ASP A 217 -6.72 -12.68 -13.13
CA ASP A 217 -6.40 -13.80 -14.01
C ASP A 217 -6.75 -13.45 -15.48
N LEU A 218 -5.76 -13.57 -16.36
CA LEU A 218 -5.89 -14.20 -17.68
C LEU A 218 -6.38 -13.45 -18.93
N LEU A 219 -6.85 -12.19 -18.92
CA LEU A 219 -7.36 -11.59 -20.19
C LEU A 219 -6.46 -10.59 -20.92
N SER A 220 -5.39 -10.05 -20.31
CA SER A 220 -4.56 -9.01 -20.96
C SER A 220 -3.15 -9.45 -21.37
N GLN A 221 -2.55 -10.45 -20.72
CA GLN A 221 -1.19 -10.90 -21.06
C GLN A 221 -1.10 -11.86 -22.26
N ILE A 222 -2.18 -12.57 -22.61
CA ILE A 222 -2.10 -13.63 -23.65
C ILE A 222 -2.62 -13.16 -25.03
N ALA A 223 -3.51 -12.16 -25.10
CA ALA A 223 -4.16 -11.81 -26.38
C ALA A 223 -3.58 -10.58 -27.10
N PHE A 224 -2.92 -9.64 -26.40
CA PHE A 224 -2.65 -8.31 -26.97
C PHE A 224 -1.28 -7.68 -26.63
N CYS A 225 -0.41 -8.35 -25.88
CA CYS A 225 0.87 -7.73 -25.51
C CYS A 225 1.92 -7.85 -26.64
N CYS A 226 2.32 -6.68 -27.11
CA CYS A 226 3.60 -6.29 -27.72
C CYS A 226 3.97 -6.64 -29.18
N ASP A 227 3.24 -7.51 -29.91
CA ASP A 227 3.61 -7.79 -31.31
C ASP A 227 2.73 -7.14 -32.41
N GLY A 228 1.66 -6.42 -32.07
CA GLY A 228 0.71 -5.89 -33.08
C GLY A 228 0.55 -4.37 -33.16
N GLY A 229 1.63 -3.61 -32.96
CA GLY A 229 1.66 -2.16 -33.25
C GLY A 229 0.88 -1.25 -32.29
N TRP A 230 0.90 0.07 -32.57
CA TRP A 230 0.31 1.11 -31.71
C TRP A 230 -1.19 0.94 -31.46
N LEU A 231 -1.93 0.38 -32.43
CA LEU A 231 -3.37 0.15 -32.30
C LEU A 231 -3.72 -0.80 -31.15
N LEU A 232 -2.98 -1.91 -30.99
CA LEU A 232 -3.23 -2.84 -29.89
C LEU A 232 -2.89 -2.23 -28.53
N ARG A 233 -1.88 -1.37 -28.46
CA ARG A 233 -1.55 -0.61 -27.23
C ARG A 233 -2.70 0.31 -26.83
N PHE A 234 -3.30 1.04 -27.78
CA PHE A 234 -4.47 1.89 -27.50
C PHE A 234 -5.70 1.07 -27.08
N VAL A 235 -5.95 -0.08 -27.71
CA VAL A 235 -7.04 -0.99 -27.33
C VAL A 235 -6.83 -1.51 -25.91
N HIS A 236 -5.60 -1.94 -25.58
CA HIS A 236 -5.25 -2.40 -24.24
C HIS A 236 -5.49 -1.32 -23.17
N VAL A 237 -5.03 -0.09 -23.43
CA VAL A 237 -5.30 1.07 -22.54
C VAL A 237 -6.80 1.34 -22.42
N GLY A 238 -7.55 1.27 -23.52
CA GLY A 238 -9.01 1.48 -23.53
C GLY A 238 -9.77 0.46 -22.69
N VAL A 239 -9.43 -0.84 -22.84
CA VAL A 239 -9.99 -1.93 -22.02
C VAL A 239 -9.62 -1.74 -20.55
N GLY A 240 -8.37 -1.34 -20.27
CA GLY A 240 -7.92 -1.00 -18.93
C GLY A 240 -8.71 0.12 -18.28
N ALA A 241 -8.89 1.22 -18.99
CA ALA A 241 -9.66 2.36 -18.52
C ALA A 241 -11.12 1.95 -18.23
N ALA A 242 -11.77 1.22 -19.14
CA ALA A 242 -13.12 0.71 -18.92
C ALA A 242 -13.21 -0.21 -17.68
N CYS A 243 -12.24 -1.12 -17.52
CA CYS A 243 -12.14 -1.98 -16.34
C CYS A 243 -11.95 -1.18 -15.05
N LEU A 244 -11.12 -0.13 -15.07
CA LEU A 244 -10.88 0.74 -13.92
C LEU A 244 -12.14 1.53 -13.56
N PHE A 245 -12.83 2.13 -14.54
CA PHE A 245 -14.09 2.84 -14.30
C PHE A 245 -15.16 1.91 -13.73
N PHE A 246 -15.22 0.67 -14.20
CA PHE A 246 -16.13 -0.33 -13.64
C PHE A 246 -15.80 -0.65 -12.19
N VAL A 247 -14.53 -0.92 -11.85
CA VAL A 247 -14.10 -1.18 -10.46
C VAL A 247 -14.41 0.02 -9.57
N LEU A 248 -14.10 1.24 -10.03
CA LEU A 248 -14.44 2.47 -9.29
C LEU A 248 -15.95 2.63 -9.11
N GLY A 249 -16.75 2.33 -10.13
CA GLY A 249 -18.20 2.30 -10.06
C GLY A 249 -18.70 1.31 -9.01
N THR A 250 -18.22 0.06 -9.03
CA THR A 250 -18.57 -0.96 -8.05
C THR A 250 -18.18 -0.52 -6.64
N VAL A 251 -16.99 0.04 -6.44
CA VAL A 251 -16.54 0.56 -5.14
C VAL A 251 -17.47 1.68 -4.67
N VAL A 252 -17.83 2.64 -5.53
CA VAL A 252 -18.72 3.74 -5.15
C VAL A 252 -20.12 3.25 -4.79
N LEU A 253 -20.62 2.22 -5.49
CA LEU A 253 -21.96 1.66 -5.25
C LEU A 253 -22.01 0.73 -4.02
N THR A 254 -20.96 -0.07 -3.79
CA THR A 254 -20.91 -1.04 -2.70
C THR A 254 -20.43 -0.42 -1.39
N GLU A 255 -19.56 0.59 -1.45
CA GLU A 255 -18.88 1.20 -0.31
C GLU A 255 -19.38 2.60 0.00
N THR A 256 -20.69 2.73 0.21
CA THR A 256 -21.36 4.00 0.54
C THR A 256 -20.75 4.71 1.76
N GLN A 257 -20.34 3.96 2.79
CA GLN A 257 -19.66 4.51 3.97
C GLN A 257 -18.31 5.16 3.62
N LEU A 258 -17.56 4.57 2.69
CA LEU A 258 -16.27 5.09 2.25
C LEU A 258 -16.44 6.38 1.43
N VAL A 259 -17.46 6.44 0.58
CA VAL A 259 -17.79 7.65 -0.19
C VAL A 259 -18.15 8.81 0.74
N VAL A 260 -18.95 8.55 1.78
CA VAL A 260 -19.29 9.55 2.79
C VAL A 260 -18.03 10.02 3.53
N PHE A 261 -17.17 9.10 3.96
CA PHE A 261 -15.90 9.42 4.62
C PHE A 261 -15.00 10.32 3.75
N VAL A 262 -14.78 9.96 2.47
CA VAL A 262 -13.97 10.76 1.55
C VAL A 262 -14.55 12.17 1.37
N ARG A 263 -15.88 12.28 1.23
CA ARG A 263 -16.57 13.57 1.04
C ARG A 263 -16.51 14.47 2.27
N THR A 264 -16.55 13.89 3.47
CA THR A 264 -16.67 14.64 4.73
C THR A 264 -15.32 14.93 5.38
N GLN A 265 -14.36 14.02 5.29
CA GLN A 265 -13.08 14.13 6.01
C GLN A 265 -11.92 14.53 5.09
N LEU A 266 -11.83 13.99 3.87
CA LEU A 266 -10.69 14.23 2.97
C LEU A 266 -10.85 15.49 2.11
N LEU A 267 -12.01 15.65 1.45
CA LEU A 267 -12.27 16.76 0.53
C LEU A 267 -12.21 18.17 1.18
N PRO A 268 -12.76 18.39 2.40
CA PRO A 268 -12.70 19.71 3.04
C PRO A 268 -11.29 20.11 3.48
N GLN A 269 -10.45 19.15 3.89
CA GLN A 269 -9.05 19.42 4.28
C GLN A 269 -8.21 19.87 3.07
N TYR A 270 -8.44 19.28 1.90
CA TYR A 270 -7.80 19.72 0.66
C TYR A 270 -8.24 21.12 0.22
N ARG A 271 -9.52 21.47 0.44
CA ARG A 271 -10.07 22.79 0.07
C ARG A 271 -9.55 23.91 0.99
N LYS A 272 -9.30 23.61 2.28
CA LYS A 272 -8.69 24.56 3.24
C LYS A 272 -7.20 24.83 2.99
N LYS A 273 -6.47 23.94 2.30
CA LYS A 273 -5.06 24.17 1.91
C LYS A 273 -4.88 25.04 0.66
N ARG A 274 -5.97 25.36 -0.08
CA ARG A 274 -5.93 26.18 -1.32
C ARG A 274 -6.47 27.61 -1.15
N LEU A 275 -6.88 27.99 0.06
CA LEU A 275 -7.31 29.34 0.44
C LEU A 275 -6.29 29.89 1.45
#